data_AF-A0A9E3C0W8-F1
#
_entry.id   AF-A0A9E3C0W8-F1
#
_cell.length_a   1.000
_cell.length_b   1.000
_cell.length_c   1.000
_cell.angle_alpha   90.00
_cell.angle_beta   90.00
_cell.angle_gamma   90.00
#
_symmetry.space_group_name_H-M   'P 1'
#
loop_
_entity.id
_entity.type
_entity.pdbx_description
1 polymer ?
#
loop_
_entity_poly.entity_id
_entity_poly.type
_entity_poly.pdbx_seq_one_letter_code
_entity_poly.pdbx_strand_id
1 'polypeptide(L)'
;MQRVREAIAERIRARLPGTDGAVAATLMTGVPSAIPEADREAFRASGLAHLLAVAGLHIGAVMGLAFALTRALLAVSERTALFWPTKQVAAGAALGAGGFYMVLTGMHVPILRSFAMASLVTLAALLGRRAVSLRGLALAAMALMVLEPQEVPGASFQMSFSAVLALIAGYEALRPWLRRLHGDGALWRRVAGHLAALALTSLLAGGASAPFGAYHFGRLQVYFVVANMVAVPITALWVMPLGLLALALMPLGLEGPALGAMGWGVRAVVLIARNVTAWPLAVVPIPHMPGWGLALVGVGLACLGLWRTAWLRLIGLLPLALGLVSPWLVRPPDLLMAADGKLIGVRAGNVMLVEQAPGASRFTRDAWRQFWAVDETGRLPFEGAAADGRVACTEDACLLRPRPDAAPALLLRRQAPAGCQQASVILSLDAARGRCRGPALVDRVTARMQGSVAIWLEPDGARLLTDRMERGDRPWVPPLHHRAPRPP
;
A
#
# COMPACT_ATOMS: atom_id res chain seq x y z
N MET A 1 -3.27 -24.20 -15.22
CA MET A 1 -4.03 -23.26 -14.35
C MET A 1 -4.18 -21.87 -14.93
N GLN A 2 -3.13 -21.22 -15.46
CA GLN A 2 -3.27 -19.86 -16.02
C GLN A 2 -4.35 -19.73 -17.12
N ARG A 3 -4.38 -20.64 -18.10
CA ARG A 3 -5.44 -20.68 -19.13
C ARG A 3 -6.86 -20.78 -18.55
N VAL A 4 -7.04 -21.52 -17.45
CA VAL A 4 -8.34 -21.65 -16.78
C VAL A 4 -8.75 -20.32 -16.15
N ARG A 5 -7.81 -19.62 -15.51
CA ARG A 5 -8.06 -18.28 -14.93
C ARG A 5 -8.44 -17.27 -15.99
N GLU A 6 -7.73 -17.26 -17.11
CA GLU A 6 -8.00 -16.39 -18.25
C GLU A 6 -9.37 -16.69 -18.87
N ALA A 7 -9.72 -17.97 -19.05
CA ALA A 7 -11.02 -18.38 -19.55
C ALA A 7 -12.18 -17.98 -18.61
N ILE A 8 -12.02 -18.17 -17.29
CA ILE A 8 -13.00 -17.71 -16.30
C ILE A 8 -13.15 -16.18 -16.36
N ALA A 9 -12.03 -15.45 -16.41
CA ALA A 9 -12.03 -13.99 -16.49
C ALA A 9 -12.72 -13.48 -17.77
N GLU A 10 -12.50 -14.14 -18.91
CA GLU A 10 -13.19 -13.82 -20.17
C GLU A 10 -14.68 -14.06 -20.09
N ARG A 11 -15.14 -15.20 -19.55
CA ARG A 11 -16.57 -15.48 -19.37
C ARG A 11 -17.25 -14.46 -18.47
N ILE A 12 -16.59 -14.04 -17.39
CA ILE A 12 -17.10 -12.99 -16.50
C ILE A 12 -17.25 -11.67 -17.27
N ARG A 13 -16.21 -11.25 -18.01
CA ARG A 13 -16.23 -9.99 -18.78
C ARG A 13 -17.23 -10.01 -19.94
N ALA A 14 -17.47 -11.18 -20.54
CA ALA A 14 -18.47 -11.33 -21.59
C ALA A 14 -19.91 -11.08 -21.09
N ARG A 15 -20.17 -11.35 -19.80
CA ARG A 15 -21.49 -11.16 -19.17
C ARG A 15 -21.64 -9.83 -18.45
N LEU A 16 -20.54 -9.30 -17.90
CA LEU A 16 -20.50 -8.03 -17.17
C LEU A 16 -19.62 -7.03 -17.94
N PRO A 17 -20.20 -6.08 -18.69
CA PRO A 17 -19.41 -5.10 -19.41
C PRO A 17 -18.80 -4.05 -18.46
N GLY A 18 -17.67 -3.46 -18.87
CA GLY A 18 -17.06 -2.31 -18.19
C GLY A 18 -16.34 -2.64 -16.87
N THR A 19 -16.32 -1.65 -15.97
CA THR A 19 -15.62 -1.72 -14.67
C THR A 19 -16.11 -2.87 -13.81
N ASP A 20 -17.41 -3.15 -13.80
CA ASP A 20 -18.01 -4.16 -12.93
C ASP A 20 -17.45 -5.56 -13.25
N GLY A 21 -17.37 -5.91 -14.54
CA GLY A 21 -16.77 -7.17 -14.98
C GLY A 21 -15.27 -7.22 -14.78
N ALA A 22 -14.56 -6.10 -14.93
CA ALA A 22 -13.13 -6.01 -14.64
C ALA A 22 -12.86 -6.28 -13.14
N VAL A 23 -13.57 -5.61 -12.25
CA VAL A 23 -13.46 -5.81 -10.80
C VAL A 23 -13.86 -7.24 -10.41
N ALA A 24 -15.01 -7.74 -10.90
CA ALA A 24 -15.47 -9.10 -10.65
C ALA A 24 -14.45 -10.16 -11.09
N ALA A 25 -13.88 -10.02 -12.30
CA ALA A 25 -12.86 -10.93 -12.81
C ALA A 25 -11.60 -10.91 -11.94
N THR A 26 -11.13 -9.73 -11.53
CA THR A 26 -9.97 -9.60 -10.63
C THR A 26 -10.24 -10.27 -9.28
N LEU A 27 -11.41 -10.04 -8.69
CA LEU A 27 -11.81 -10.62 -7.40
C LEU A 27 -11.82 -12.14 -7.44
N MET A 28 -12.36 -12.73 -8.50
CA MET A 28 -12.54 -14.20 -8.62
C MET A 28 -11.29 -14.95 -9.08
N THR A 29 -10.49 -14.34 -9.96
CA THR A 29 -9.39 -15.05 -10.63
C THR A 29 -8.01 -14.54 -10.23
N GLY A 30 -7.92 -13.39 -9.58
CA GLY A 30 -6.66 -12.68 -9.31
C GLY A 30 -5.92 -12.22 -10.56
N VAL A 31 -6.52 -12.32 -11.74
CA VAL A 31 -5.93 -11.82 -12.98
C VAL A 31 -6.07 -10.30 -12.97
N PRO A 32 -4.96 -9.52 -13.13
CA PRO A 32 -5.05 -8.08 -13.24
C PRO A 32 -5.92 -7.72 -14.45
N SER A 33 -7.12 -7.21 -14.20
CA SER A 33 -7.99 -6.75 -15.27
C SER A 33 -7.79 -5.25 -15.55
N ALA A 34 -8.19 -4.82 -16.75
CA ALA A 34 -8.16 -3.43 -17.19
C ALA A 34 -9.25 -2.59 -16.51
N ILE A 35 -9.17 -2.47 -15.18
CA ILE A 35 -9.98 -1.51 -14.41
C ILE A 35 -9.50 -0.10 -14.82
N PRO A 36 -10.41 0.82 -15.19
CA PRO A 36 -10.05 2.20 -15.49
C PRO A 36 -9.26 2.86 -14.36
N GLU A 37 -8.25 3.68 -14.69
CA GLU A 37 -7.37 4.25 -13.67
C GLU A 37 -8.13 5.17 -12.68
N ALA A 38 -9.18 5.86 -13.15
CA ALA A 38 -10.06 6.64 -12.30
C ALA A 38 -10.75 5.79 -11.21
N ASP A 39 -11.17 4.57 -11.56
CA ASP A 39 -11.78 3.65 -10.60
C ASP A 39 -10.74 3.07 -9.65
N ARG A 40 -9.56 2.68 -10.16
CA ARG A 40 -8.46 2.22 -9.30
C ARG A 40 -8.05 3.28 -8.28
N GLU A 41 -8.00 4.54 -8.70
CA GLU A 41 -7.69 5.64 -7.78
C GLU A 41 -8.83 5.88 -6.79
N ALA A 42 -10.09 5.74 -7.19
CA ALA A 42 -11.22 5.79 -6.24
C ALA A 42 -11.12 4.69 -5.16
N PHE A 43 -10.78 3.45 -5.53
CA PHE A 43 -10.55 2.38 -4.55
C PHE A 43 -9.37 2.69 -3.62
N ARG A 44 -8.28 3.27 -4.14
CA ARG A 44 -7.11 3.68 -3.33
C ARG A 44 -7.46 4.82 -2.38
N ALA A 45 -8.17 5.83 -2.87
CA ALA A 45 -8.55 7.02 -2.12
C ALA A 45 -9.57 6.71 -1.01
N SER A 46 -10.53 5.82 -1.27
CA SER A 46 -11.52 5.41 -0.28
C SER A 46 -11.02 4.36 0.73
N GLY A 47 -9.77 3.89 0.60
CA GLY A 47 -9.20 2.84 1.45
C GLY A 47 -9.66 1.41 1.11
N LEU A 48 -10.36 1.23 -0.01
CA LEU A 48 -10.92 -0.06 -0.48
C LEU A 48 -9.99 -0.83 -1.42
N ALA A 49 -8.77 -0.33 -1.71
CA ALA A 49 -7.82 -0.98 -2.61
C ALA A 49 -7.46 -2.41 -2.19
N HIS A 50 -7.52 -2.72 -0.90
CA HIS A 50 -7.31 -4.08 -0.39
C HIS A 50 -8.36 -5.08 -0.89
N LEU A 51 -9.55 -4.63 -1.30
CA LEU A 51 -10.56 -5.48 -1.95
C LEU A 51 -10.16 -5.86 -3.38
N LEU A 52 -9.43 -5.00 -4.11
CA LEU A 52 -9.00 -5.27 -5.48
C LEU A 52 -7.84 -6.28 -5.55
N ALA A 53 -7.02 -6.35 -4.51
CA ALA A 53 -6.13 -7.48 -4.32
C ALA A 53 -6.98 -8.68 -3.88
N VAL A 54 -6.65 -9.90 -4.30
CA VAL A 54 -7.33 -11.10 -3.76
C VAL A 54 -7.08 -11.15 -2.26
N ALA A 55 -8.04 -10.64 -1.49
CA ALA A 55 -7.89 -10.36 -0.09
C ALA A 55 -8.00 -11.64 0.75
N GLY A 56 -7.41 -11.63 1.94
CA GLY A 56 -7.54 -12.73 2.89
C GLY A 56 -8.97 -12.99 3.35
N LEU A 57 -9.84 -11.99 3.26
CA LEU A 57 -11.28 -12.16 3.47
C LEU A 57 -11.90 -13.10 2.44
N HIS A 58 -11.44 -13.11 1.19
CA HIS A 58 -11.99 -13.98 0.15
C HIS A 58 -11.70 -15.45 0.45
N ILE A 59 -10.46 -15.78 0.83
CA ILE A 59 -10.13 -17.16 1.19
C ILE A 59 -10.79 -17.58 2.50
N GLY A 60 -10.90 -16.67 3.48
CA GLY A 60 -11.66 -16.91 4.70
C GLY A 60 -13.15 -17.19 4.42
N ALA A 61 -13.76 -16.43 3.49
CA ALA A 61 -15.14 -16.64 3.06
C ALA A 61 -15.31 -17.98 2.32
N VAL A 62 -14.39 -18.33 1.41
CA VAL A 62 -14.38 -19.63 0.71
C VAL A 62 -14.31 -20.79 1.71
N MET A 63 -13.33 -20.74 2.61
CA MET A 63 -13.13 -21.79 3.62
C MET A 63 -14.30 -21.86 4.60
N GLY A 64 -14.82 -20.71 5.04
CA GLY A 64 -15.98 -20.62 5.94
C GLY A 64 -17.26 -21.15 5.29
N LEU A 65 -17.52 -20.81 4.02
CA LEU A 65 -18.66 -21.31 3.27
C LEU A 65 -18.55 -22.81 3.03
N ALA A 66 -17.38 -23.29 2.61
CA ALA A 66 -17.13 -24.73 2.44
C ALA A 66 -17.32 -25.51 3.75
N PHE A 67 -16.82 -24.98 4.86
CA PHE A 67 -17.07 -25.54 6.19
C PHE A 67 -18.56 -25.59 6.53
N ALA A 68 -19.27 -24.48 6.36
CA ALA A 68 -20.68 -24.35 6.71
C ALA A 68 -21.57 -25.25 5.84
N LEU A 69 -21.36 -25.27 4.52
CA LEU A 69 -22.11 -26.11 3.57
C LEU A 69 -21.87 -27.58 3.83
N THR A 70 -20.61 -28.00 4.00
CA THR A 70 -20.28 -29.41 4.28
C THR A 70 -20.95 -29.85 5.58
N ARG A 71 -20.90 -29.01 6.62
CA ARG A 71 -21.54 -29.30 7.89
C ARG A 71 -23.07 -29.34 7.77
N ALA A 72 -23.68 -28.43 7.02
CA ALA A 72 -25.12 -28.40 6.80
C ALA A 72 -25.59 -29.66 6.05
N LEU A 73 -24.90 -30.04 4.97
CA LEU A 73 -25.19 -31.25 4.19
C LEU A 73 -25.07 -32.52 5.05
N LEU A 74 -24.02 -32.63 5.86
CA LEU A 74 -23.84 -33.76 6.78
C LEU A 74 -24.88 -33.80 7.91
N ALA A 75 -25.49 -32.65 8.24
CA ALA A 75 -26.55 -32.56 9.24
C ALA A 75 -27.94 -32.90 8.68
N VAL A 76 -28.11 -32.94 7.34
CA VAL A 76 -29.39 -33.35 6.71
C VAL A 76 -29.68 -34.84 6.95
N SER A 77 -28.65 -35.68 7.05
CA SER A 77 -28.81 -37.10 7.36
C SER A 77 -28.47 -37.38 8.82
N GLU A 78 -29.44 -37.94 9.56
CA GLU A 78 -29.30 -38.30 10.97
C GLU A 78 -28.16 -39.31 11.20
N ARG A 79 -27.96 -40.26 10.27
CA ARG A 79 -26.87 -41.23 10.35
C ARG A 79 -25.50 -40.56 10.24
N THR A 80 -25.30 -39.64 9.30
CA THR A 80 -24.01 -38.95 9.17
C THR A 80 -23.75 -37.99 10.32
N ALA A 81 -24.80 -37.37 10.88
CA ALA A 81 -24.67 -36.49 12.03
C ALA A 81 -24.22 -37.24 13.30
N LEU A 82 -24.68 -38.49 13.52
CA LEU A 82 -24.31 -39.28 14.69
C LEU A 82 -22.99 -40.03 14.56
N PHE A 83 -22.68 -40.62 13.39
CA PHE A 83 -21.57 -41.57 13.25
C PHE A 83 -20.29 -40.96 12.69
N TRP A 84 -20.34 -39.79 12.04
CA TRP A 84 -19.16 -39.18 11.43
C TRP A 84 -18.65 -37.98 12.24
N PRO A 85 -17.32 -37.75 12.29
CA PRO A 85 -16.76 -36.56 12.89
C PRO A 85 -17.01 -35.34 11.97
N THR A 86 -18.27 -34.88 11.92
CA THR A 86 -18.77 -33.82 11.01
C THR A 86 -17.89 -32.58 11.00
N LYS A 87 -17.36 -32.19 12.16
CA LYS A 87 -16.44 -31.06 12.32
C LYS A 87 -15.09 -31.28 11.63
N GLN A 88 -14.51 -32.48 11.70
CA GLN A 88 -13.24 -32.82 11.05
C GLN A 88 -13.39 -32.89 9.53
N VAL A 89 -14.47 -33.50 9.06
CA VAL A 89 -14.77 -33.57 7.61
C VAL A 89 -15.01 -32.18 7.03
N ALA A 90 -15.82 -31.34 7.71
CA ALA A 90 -16.06 -29.96 7.28
C ALA A 90 -14.77 -29.12 7.27
N ALA A 91 -13.87 -29.33 8.23
CA ALA A 91 -12.57 -28.65 8.25
C ALA A 91 -11.64 -29.13 7.12
N GLY A 92 -11.62 -30.44 6.83
CA GLY A 92 -10.90 -30.98 5.69
C GLY A 92 -11.41 -30.41 4.36
N ALA A 93 -12.74 -30.33 4.20
CA ALA A 93 -13.37 -29.69 3.04
C ALA A 93 -13.02 -28.20 2.94
N ALA A 94 -13.00 -27.48 4.05
CA ALA A 94 -12.59 -26.08 4.10
C ALA A 94 -11.13 -25.90 3.66
N LEU A 95 -10.19 -26.69 4.19
CA LEU A 95 -8.78 -26.66 3.81
C LEU A 95 -8.60 -27.01 2.32
N GLY A 96 -9.30 -28.04 1.84
CA GLY A 96 -9.27 -28.43 0.43
C GLY A 96 -9.80 -27.34 -0.50
N ALA A 97 -10.95 -26.74 -0.17
CA ALA A 97 -11.53 -25.63 -0.93
C ALA A 97 -10.63 -24.38 -0.92
N GLY A 98 -10.06 -24.03 0.25
CA GLY A 98 -9.12 -22.93 0.37
C GLY A 98 -7.84 -23.16 -0.43
N GLY A 99 -7.27 -24.37 -0.37
CA GLY A 99 -6.08 -24.74 -1.13
C GLY A 99 -6.34 -24.74 -2.64
N PHE A 100 -7.49 -25.28 -3.07
CA PHE A 100 -7.92 -25.21 -4.46
C PHE A 100 -8.07 -23.76 -4.93
N TYR A 101 -8.73 -22.91 -4.14
CA TYR A 101 -8.89 -21.49 -4.46
C TYR A 101 -7.55 -20.74 -4.52
N MET A 102 -6.60 -21.06 -3.63
CA MET A 102 -5.24 -20.50 -3.64
C MET A 102 -4.47 -20.88 -4.92
N VAL A 103 -4.58 -22.13 -5.37
CA VAL A 103 -3.99 -22.59 -6.63
C VAL A 103 -4.68 -21.93 -7.83
N LEU A 104 -6.01 -21.84 -7.80
CA LEU A 104 -6.83 -21.22 -8.85
C LEU A 104 -6.50 -19.73 -9.01
N THR A 105 -6.24 -19.01 -7.93
CA THR A 105 -5.94 -17.56 -7.96
C THR A 105 -4.45 -17.24 -8.16
N GLY A 106 -3.60 -18.26 -8.33
CA GLY A 106 -2.22 -18.12 -8.78
C GLY A 106 -1.16 -18.00 -7.69
N MET A 107 -1.45 -18.46 -6.45
CA MET A 107 -0.46 -18.63 -5.36
C MET A 107 0.49 -17.43 -5.12
N HIS A 108 -0.01 -16.21 -5.22
CA HIS A 108 0.79 -15.01 -4.91
C HIS A 108 0.91 -14.80 -3.39
N VAL A 109 1.93 -14.06 -2.95
CA VAL A 109 2.28 -13.88 -1.53
C VAL A 109 1.08 -13.48 -0.63
N PRO A 110 0.21 -12.51 -1.00
CA PRO A 110 -0.99 -12.19 -0.22
C PRO A 110 -1.91 -13.37 0.09
N ILE A 111 -2.17 -14.25 -0.89
CA ILE A 111 -3.09 -15.38 -0.71
C ILE A 111 -2.45 -16.53 0.07
N LEU A 112 -1.14 -16.77 -0.09
CA LEU A 112 -0.41 -17.76 0.70
C LEU A 112 -0.51 -17.47 2.20
N ARG A 113 -0.31 -16.22 2.61
CA ARG A 113 -0.38 -15.80 4.02
C ARG A 113 -1.79 -15.92 4.58
N SER A 114 -2.77 -15.51 3.77
CA SER A 114 -4.17 -15.60 4.14
C SER A 114 -4.62 -17.05 4.30
N PHE A 115 -4.18 -17.93 3.40
CA PHE A 115 -4.40 -19.37 3.50
C PHE A 115 -3.72 -19.98 4.73
N ALA A 116 -2.47 -19.60 5.01
CA ALA A 116 -1.75 -20.07 6.19
C ALA A 116 -2.47 -19.66 7.49
N MET A 117 -2.90 -18.40 7.60
CA MET A 117 -3.67 -17.93 8.76
C MET A 117 -5.03 -18.63 8.88
N ALA A 118 -5.77 -18.77 7.77
CA ALA A 118 -7.05 -19.45 7.76
C ALA A 118 -6.91 -20.94 8.10
N SER A 119 -5.85 -21.60 7.62
CA SER A 119 -5.53 -22.98 7.94
C SER A 119 -5.20 -23.17 9.42
N LEU A 120 -4.42 -22.25 10.01
CA LEU A 120 -4.14 -22.24 11.44
C LEU A 120 -5.42 -22.06 12.26
N VAL A 121 -6.31 -21.16 11.85
CA VAL A 121 -7.64 -20.95 12.47
C VAL A 121 -8.47 -22.23 12.42
N THR A 122 -8.55 -22.87 11.25
CA THR A 122 -9.30 -24.12 11.06
C THR A 122 -8.71 -25.26 11.91
N LEU A 123 -7.38 -25.42 11.91
CA LEU A 123 -6.70 -26.44 12.69
C LEU A 123 -6.83 -26.20 14.21
N ALA A 124 -6.70 -24.96 14.65
CA ALA A 124 -6.92 -24.61 16.06
C ALA A 124 -8.37 -24.90 16.48
N ALA A 125 -9.36 -24.60 15.62
CA ALA A 125 -10.75 -24.94 15.87
C ALA A 125 -10.96 -26.47 15.99
N LEU A 126 -10.24 -27.29 15.19
CA LEU A 126 -10.25 -28.75 15.31
C LEU A 126 -9.65 -29.24 16.62
N LEU A 127 -8.53 -28.66 17.04
CA LEU A 127 -7.81 -29.01 18.27
C LEU A 127 -8.47 -28.45 19.55
N GLY A 128 -9.65 -27.81 19.43
CA GLY A 128 -10.32 -27.16 20.56
C GLY A 128 -9.54 -25.97 21.15
N ARG A 129 -8.57 -25.43 20.40
CA ARG A 129 -7.75 -24.28 20.80
C ARG A 129 -8.36 -22.99 20.27
N ARG A 130 -8.01 -21.86 20.89
CA ARG A 130 -8.42 -20.54 20.39
C ARG A 130 -7.83 -20.31 19.00
N ALA A 131 -8.72 -20.16 18.01
CA ALA A 131 -8.40 -19.97 16.60
C ALA A 131 -7.52 -18.75 16.32
N VAL A 132 -7.75 -17.66 17.04
CA VAL A 132 -7.01 -16.41 16.86
C VAL A 132 -6.24 -16.13 18.15
N SER A 133 -4.90 -16.19 18.07
CA SER A 133 -4.02 -15.92 19.21
C SER A 133 -2.69 -15.31 18.76
N LEU A 134 -2.06 -14.55 19.67
CA LEU A 134 -0.72 -13.99 19.43
C LEU A 134 0.33 -15.08 19.14
N ARG A 135 0.15 -16.28 19.70
CA ARG A 135 1.03 -17.44 19.42
C ARG A 135 0.88 -17.93 17.98
N GLY A 136 -0.36 -18.00 17.48
CA GLY A 136 -0.63 -18.34 16.09
C GLY A 136 -0.04 -17.31 15.12
N LEU A 137 -0.16 -16.02 15.46
CA LEU A 137 0.47 -14.93 14.70
C LEU A 137 2.00 -15.05 14.68
N ALA A 138 2.64 -15.34 15.83
CA ALA A 138 4.08 -15.53 15.92
C ALA A 138 4.57 -16.73 15.08
N LEU A 139 3.87 -17.87 15.13
CA LEU A 139 4.20 -19.03 14.31
C LEU A 139 4.09 -18.72 12.81
N ALA A 140 3.05 -17.99 12.40
CA ALA A 140 2.91 -17.56 11.01
C ALA A 140 4.03 -16.59 10.58
N ALA A 141 4.42 -15.65 11.45
CA ALA A 141 5.55 -14.75 11.19
C ALA A 141 6.86 -15.51 11.04
N MET A 142 7.15 -16.44 11.95
CA MET A 142 8.36 -17.28 11.91
C MET A 142 8.42 -18.12 10.64
N ALA A 143 7.33 -18.78 10.26
CA ALA A 143 7.29 -19.58 9.03
C ALA A 143 7.58 -18.74 7.78
N LEU A 144 7.00 -17.53 7.69
CA LEU A 144 7.26 -16.62 6.57
C LEU A 144 8.69 -16.09 6.55
N MET A 145 9.26 -15.76 7.72
CA MET A 145 10.66 -15.33 7.81
C MET A 145 11.64 -16.41 7.36
N VAL A 146 11.32 -17.69 7.61
CA VAL A 146 12.15 -18.83 7.16
C VAL A 146 12.01 -19.07 5.66
N LEU A 147 10.78 -18.98 5.13
CA LEU A 147 10.52 -19.27 3.72
C LEU A 147 10.92 -18.12 2.79
N GLU A 148 10.70 -16.87 3.22
CA GLU A 148 10.84 -15.69 2.37
C GLU A 148 11.28 -14.46 3.19
N PRO A 149 12.55 -14.42 3.67
CA PRO A 149 13.04 -13.36 4.55
C PRO A 149 12.99 -11.96 3.91
N GLN A 150 13.06 -11.90 2.57
CA GLN A 150 13.01 -10.66 1.80
C GLN A 150 11.65 -9.93 1.84
N GLU A 151 10.57 -10.61 2.25
CA GLU A 151 9.23 -10.02 2.35
C GLU A 151 9.01 -9.22 3.64
N VAL A 152 9.85 -9.40 4.67
CA VAL A 152 9.73 -8.71 5.96
C VAL A 152 9.72 -7.17 5.83
N PRO A 153 10.62 -6.53 5.05
CA PRO A 153 10.55 -5.09 4.79
C PRO A 153 9.41 -4.69 3.84
N GLY A 154 8.74 -5.66 3.21
CA GLY A 154 7.66 -5.42 2.25
C GLY A 154 6.41 -4.83 2.90
N ALA A 155 5.79 -3.87 2.21
CA ALA A 155 4.55 -3.20 2.65
C ALA A 155 3.44 -4.20 3.02
N SER A 156 3.30 -5.24 2.21
CA SER A 156 2.29 -6.28 2.38
C SER A 156 2.45 -7.02 3.70
N PHE A 157 3.67 -7.33 4.14
CA PHE A 157 3.95 -8.03 5.41
C PHE A 157 3.60 -7.13 6.58
N GLN A 158 4.15 -5.92 6.57
CA GLN A 158 4.00 -4.96 7.65
C GLN A 158 2.52 -4.62 7.92
N MET A 159 1.76 -4.26 6.87
CA MET A 159 0.35 -3.91 7.01
C MET A 159 -0.52 -5.08 7.50
N SER A 160 -0.29 -6.30 7.00
CA SER A 160 -1.10 -7.46 7.38
C SER A 160 -0.84 -7.88 8.83
N PHE A 161 0.42 -7.96 9.25
CA PHE A 161 0.77 -8.40 10.60
C PHE A 161 0.42 -7.33 11.65
N SER A 162 0.57 -6.04 11.33
CA SER A 162 0.14 -4.96 12.23
C SER A 162 -1.38 -4.95 12.41
N ALA A 163 -2.15 -5.14 11.33
CA ALA A 163 -3.61 -5.25 11.40
C ALA A 163 -4.05 -6.43 12.28
N VAL A 164 -3.50 -7.63 12.06
CA VAL A 164 -3.88 -8.82 12.85
C VAL A 164 -3.46 -8.67 14.31
N LEU A 165 -2.27 -8.12 14.58
CA LEU A 165 -1.83 -7.82 15.95
C LEU A 165 -2.82 -6.87 16.65
N ALA A 166 -3.18 -5.77 16.00
CA ALA A 166 -4.12 -4.78 16.53
C ALA A 166 -5.52 -5.35 16.73
N LEU A 167 -6.00 -6.20 15.82
CA LEU A 167 -7.26 -6.91 15.99
C LEU A 167 -7.23 -7.81 17.23
N ILE A 168 -6.22 -8.68 17.37
CA ILE A 168 -6.12 -9.60 18.51
C ILE A 168 -6.05 -8.82 19.83
N ALA A 169 -5.12 -7.88 19.91
CA ALA A 169 -4.85 -7.12 21.13
C ALA A 169 -5.97 -6.13 21.48
N GLY A 170 -6.60 -5.54 20.46
CA GLY A 170 -7.72 -4.61 20.60
C GLY A 170 -8.99 -5.32 21.04
N TYR A 171 -9.34 -6.45 20.42
CA TYR A 171 -10.49 -7.25 20.87
C TYR A 171 -10.29 -7.83 22.27
N GLU A 172 -9.08 -8.22 22.65
CA GLU A 172 -8.78 -8.65 24.02
C GLU A 172 -8.97 -7.52 25.03
N ALA A 173 -8.46 -6.31 24.72
CA ALA A 173 -8.58 -5.14 25.58
C ALA A 173 -10.02 -4.61 25.71
N LEU A 174 -10.75 -4.54 24.60
CA LEU A 174 -12.12 -3.99 24.55
C LEU A 174 -13.20 -5.04 24.84
N ARG A 175 -12.84 -6.30 25.12
CA ARG A 175 -13.77 -7.38 25.43
C ARG A 175 -14.79 -7.03 26.54
N PRO A 176 -14.43 -6.36 27.65
CA PRO A 176 -15.40 -5.98 28.68
C PRO A 176 -16.45 -4.99 28.15
N TRP A 177 -16.03 -4.01 27.35
CA TRP A 177 -16.91 -3.01 26.75
C TRP A 177 -17.82 -3.62 25.68
N LEU A 178 -17.26 -4.45 24.78
CA LEU A 178 -18.03 -5.17 23.76
C LEU A 178 -19.12 -6.07 24.36
N ARG A 179 -18.84 -6.72 25.51
CA ARG A 179 -19.83 -7.54 26.22
C ARG A 179 -21.00 -6.72 26.77
N ARG A 180 -20.76 -5.47 27.20
CA ARG A 180 -21.84 -4.58 27.67
C ARG A 180 -22.76 -4.14 26.52
N LEU A 181 -22.21 -4.00 25.32
CA LEU A 181 -22.99 -3.68 24.12
C LEU A 181 -23.87 -4.84 23.64
N HIS A 182 -23.39 -6.08 23.79
CA HIS A 182 -24.09 -7.30 23.37
C HIS A 182 -25.09 -7.87 24.41
N GLY A 183 -25.56 -7.06 25.36
CA GLY A 183 -26.57 -7.51 26.33
C GLY A 183 -27.94 -7.82 25.70
N ASP A 184 -28.77 -8.59 26.40
CA ASP A 184 -30.14 -9.01 26.02
C ASP A 184 -31.13 -7.82 25.96
N GLY A 185 -30.92 -6.92 25.01
CA GLY A 185 -31.76 -5.75 24.75
C GLY A 185 -32.53 -5.84 23.43
N ALA A 186 -33.40 -4.84 23.23
CA ALA A 186 -34.17 -4.62 22.01
C ALA A 186 -33.32 -4.71 20.72
N LEU A 187 -33.96 -5.06 19.60
CA LEU A 187 -33.34 -5.27 18.28
C LEU A 187 -32.34 -4.16 17.89
N TRP A 188 -32.65 -2.90 18.23
CA TRP A 188 -31.78 -1.75 17.94
C TRP A 188 -30.41 -1.83 18.62
N ARG A 189 -30.31 -2.36 19.87
CA ARG A 189 -29.04 -2.53 20.58
C ARG A 189 -28.17 -3.60 19.92
N ARG A 190 -28.78 -4.65 19.37
CA ARG A 190 -28.07 -5.71 18.63
C ARG A 190 -27.47 -5.16 17.33
N VAL A 191 -28.27 -4.38 16.58
CA VAL A 191 -27.80 -3.70 15.35
C VAL A 191 -26.68 -2.71 15.67
N ALA A 192 -26.87 -1.86 16.68
CA ALA A 192 -25.84 -0.92 17.12
C ALA A 192 -24.54 -1.63 17.56
N GLY A 193 -24.65 -2.75 18.28
CA GLY A 193 -23.50 -3.57 18.69
C GLY A 193 -22.74 -4.16 17.50
N HIS A 194 -23.45 -4.62 16.47
CA HIS A 194 -22.81 -5.10 15.23
C HIS A 194 -22.13 -4.00 14.44
N LEU A 195 -22.79 -2.84 14.27
CA LEU A 195 -22.19 -1.68 13.61
C LEU A 195 -20.95 -1.20 14.37
N ALA A 196 -21.00 -1.15 15.70
CA ALA A 196 -19.86 -0.82 16.54
C ALA A 196 -18.72 -1.82 16.39
N ALA A 197 -19.02 -3.12 16.27
CA ALA A 197 -18.00 -4.14 16.04
C ALA A 197 -17.34 -4.02 14.65
N LEU A 198 -18.11 -3.72 13.60
CA LEU A 198 -17.59 -3.47 12.25
C LEU A 198 -16.72 -2.21 12.19
N ALA A 199 -17.18 -1.13 12.84
CA ALA A 199 -16.44 0.11 12.97
C ALA A 199 -15.13 -0.12 13.73
N LEU A 200 -15.18 -0.84 14.86
CA LEU A 200 -14.00 -1.16 15.66
C LEU A 200 -13.00 -2.03 14.91
N THR A 201 -13.46 -3.05 14.18
CA THR A 201 -12.60 -3.89 13.32
C THR A 201 -11.88 -3.03 12.30
N SER A 202 -12.63 -2.17 11.61
CA SER A 202 -12.08 -1.27 10.59
C SER A 202 -11.06 -0.34 11.22
N LEU A 203 -11.39 0.30 12.34
CA LEU A 203 -10.52 1.23 13.06
C LEU A 203 -9.22 0.56 13.53
N LEU A 204 -9.29 -0.63 14.13
CA LEU A 204 -8.11 -1.36 14.61
C LEU A 204 -7.22 -1.80 13.44
N ALA A 205 -7.80 -2.45 12.43
CA ALA A 205 -7.04 -2.98 11.31
C ALA A 205 -6.47 -1.86 10.43
N GLY A 206 -7.31 -0.90 10.04
CA GLY A 206 -6.92 0.23 9.20
C GLY A 206 -6.04 1.22 9.94
N GLY A 207 -6.32 1.53 11.22
CA GLY A 207 -5.48 2.40 12.03
C GLY A 207 -4.08 1.85 12.25
N ALA A 208 -3.93 0.54 12.47
CA ALA A 208 -2.62 -0.10 12.57
C ALA A 208 -1.89 -0.23 11.22
N SER A 209 -2.63 -0.25 10.10
CA SER A 209 -2.06 -0.33 8.75
C SER A 209 -1.72 1.04 8.16
N ALA A 210 -2.41 2.10 8.59
CA ALA A 210 -2.33 3.43 8.02
C ALA A 210 -0.91 4.03 8.03
N PRO A 211 -0.09 3.90 9.09
CA PRO A 211 1.26 4.46 9.09
C PRO A 211 2.20 3.77 8.09
N PHE A 212 2.05 2.44 7.95
CA PHE A 212 2.78 1.67 6.95
C PHE A 212 2.31 2.06 5.53
N GLY A 213 1.01 2.26 5.35
CA GLY A 213 0.46 2.81 4.10
C GLY A 213 0.98 4.21 3.79
N ALA A 214 1.10 5.08 4.79
CA ALA A 214 1.66 6.42 4.63
C ALA A 214 3.17 6.39 4.27
N TYR A 215 3.94 5.46 4.85
CA TYR A 215 5.35 5.28 4.51
C TYR A 215 5.55 4.82 3.07
N HIS A 216 4.84 3.76 2.64
CA HIS A 216 5.03 3.16 1.33
C HIS A 216 4.30 3.90 0.20
N PHE A 217 3.19 4.56 0.51
CA PHE A 217 2.31 5.20 -0.48
C PHE A 217 2.07 6.69 -0.21
N GLY A 218 2.77 7.36 0.71
CA GLY A 218 2.71 8.82 0.89
C GLY A 218 1.31 9.43 1.06
N ARG A 219 0.31 8.64 1.46
CA ARG A 219 -1.09 9.08 1.54
C ARG A 219 -1.84 8.35 2.63
N LEU A 220 -2.73 9.09 3.28
CA LEU A 220 -3.62 8.58 4.32
C LEU A 220 -5.07 8.75 3.86
N GLN A 221 -5.85 7.67 3.97
CA GLN A 221 -7.27 7.68 3.65
C GLN A 221 -8.04 8.03 4.92
N VAL A 222 -8.84 9.09 4.92
CA VAL A 222 -9.54 9.56 6.14
C VAL A 222 -10.83 8.76 6.36
N TYR A 223 -11.58 8.50 5.28
CA TYR A 223 -12.90 7.87 5.34
C TYR A 223 -12.90 6.35 5.20
N PHE A 224 -11.74 5.70 5.39
CA PHE A 224 -11.61 4.25 5.22
C PHE A 224 -12.57 3.46 6.13
N VAL A 225 -12.86 3.94 7.35
CA VAL A 225 -13.79 3.27 8.28
C VAL A 225 -15.19 3.25 7.69
N VAL A 226 -15.69 4.40 7.22
CA VAL A 226 -17.04 4.52 6.65
C VAL A 226 -17.15 3.70 5.37
N ALA A 227 -16.14 3.77 4.49
CA ALA A 227 -16.11 2.96 3.28
C ALA A 227 -16.14 1.46 3.60
N ASN A 228 -15.32 1.01 4.56
CA ASN A 228 -15.26 -0.39 4.96
C ASN A 228 -16.54 -0.90 5.61
N MET A 229 -17.20 -0.10 6.44
CA MET A 229 -18.45 -0.47 7.10
C MET A 229 -19.56 -0.85 6.12
N VAL A 230 -19.54 -0.31 4.90
CA VAL A 230 -20.56 -0.60 3.87
C VAL A 230 -20.01 -1.57 2.83
N ALA A 231 -18.82 -1.33 2.30
CA ALA A 231 -18.26 -2.11 1.19
C ALA A 231 -17.85 -3.54 1.61
N VAL A 232 -17.31 -3.71 2.83
CA VAL A 232 -16.86 -5.04 3.29
C VAL A 232 -18.05 -6.00 3.47
N PRO A 233 -19.17 -5.64 4.14
CA PRO A 233 -20.33 -6.51 4.20
C PRO A 233 -20.93 -6.84 2.83
N ILE A 234 -21.03 -5.87 1.92
CA ILE A 234 -21.49 -6.12 0.54
C ILE A 234 -20.58 -7.15 -0.13
N THR A 235 -19.26 -6.97 -0.01
CA THR A 235 -18.31 -7.90 -0.62
C THR A 235 -18.41 -9.29 -0.01
N ALA A 236 -18.47 -9.39 1.32
CA ALA A 236 -18.46 -10.66 2.05
C ALA A 236 -19.77 -11.45 1.96
N LEU A 237 -20.93 -10.78 2.01
CA LEU A 237 -22.25 -11.41 2.09
C LEU A 237 -22.97 -11.49 0.74
N TRP A 238 -22.61 -10.62 -0.21
CA TRP A 238 -23.26 -10.56 -1.52
C TRP A 238 -22.30 -10.96 -2.63
N VAL A 239 -21.21 -10.22 -2.84
CA VAL A 239 -20.33 -10.41 -4.01
C VAL A 239 -19.64 -11.78 -3.98
N MET A 240 -19.00 -12.14 -2.87
CA MET A 240 -18.24 -13.39 -2.76
C MET A 240 -19.12 -14.64 -2.87
N PRO A 241 -20.26 -14.78 -2.15
CA PRO A 241 -21.10 -15.97 -2.27
C PRO A 241 -21.67 -16.15 -3.68
N LEU A 242 -22.11 -15.06 -4.33
CA LEU A 242 -22.60 -15.12 -5.71
C LEU A 242 -21.49 -15.41 -6.72
N GLY A 243 -20.28 -14.89 -6.50
CA GLY A 243 -19.11 -15.21 -7.31
C GLY A 243 -18.73 -16.69 -7.21
N LEU A 244 -18.74 -17.26 -6.00
CA LEU A 244 -18.50 -18.69 -5.80
C LEU A 244 -19.60 -19.56 -6.39
N LEU A 245 -20.87 -19.13 -6.27
CA LEU A 245 -21.99 -19.79 -6.92
C LEU A 245 -21.84 -19.73 -8.46
N ALA A 246 -21.44 -18.59 -9.01
CA ALA A 246 -21.18 -18.45 -10.43
C ALA A 246 -20.06 -19.39 -10.90
N LEU A 247 -18.96 -19.50 -10.15
CA LEU A 247 -17.87 -20.44 -10.44
C LEU A 247 -18.35 -21.90 -10.39
N ALA A 248 -19.21 -22.26 -9.43
CA ALA A 248 -19.77 -23.60 -9.33
C ALA A 248 -20.74 -23.93 -10.47
N LEU A 249 -21.51 -22.95 -10.96
CA LEU A 249 -22.45 -23.10 -12.08
C LEU A 249 -21.79 -22.99 -13.47
N MET A 250 -20.56 -22.48 -13.52
CA MET A 250 -19.82 -22.23 -14.75
C MET A 250 -19.60 -23.48 -15.63
N PRO A 251 -19.31 -24.68 -15.09
CA PRO A 251 -19.21 -25.91 -15.90
C PRO A 251 -20.53 -26.31 -16.58
N LEU A 252 -21.67 -25.90 -16.01
CA LEU A 252 -23.02 -26.19 -16.53
C LEU A 252 -23.51 -25.11 -17.52
N GLY A 253 -22.77 -24.01 -17.69
CA GLY A 253 -23.19 -22.87 -18.51
C GLY A 253 -24.31 -22.01 -17.89
N LEU A 254 -24.57 -22.18 -16.58
CA LEU A 254 -25.67 -21.52 -15.86
C LEU A 254 -25.20 -20.34 -14.99
N GLU A 255 -24.01 -19.80 -15.24
CA GLU A 255 -23.42 -18.73 -14.41
C GLU A 255 -24.11 -17.37 -14.53
N GLY A 256 -24.92 -17.16 -15.58
CA GLY A 256 -25.48 -15.86 -15.96
C GLY A 256 -26.22 -15.12 -14.82
N PRO A 257 -27.23 -15.72 -14.17
CA PRO A 257 -27.98 -15.07 -13.09
C PRO A 257 -27.10 -14.71 -11.89
N ALA A 258 -26.20 -15.63 -11.50
CA ALA A 258 -25.28 -15.41 -10.38
C ALA A 258 -24.29 -14.29 -10.68
N LEU A 259 -23.75 -14.22 -11.90
CA LEU A 259 -22.88 -13.13 -12.33
C LEU A 259 -23.61 -11.79 -12.42
N GLY A 260 -24.84 -11.77 -12.94
CA GLY A 260 -25.65 -10.54 -12.99
C GLY A 260 -25.90 -9.96 -11.60
N ALA A 261 -26.32 -10.82 -10.66
CA ALA A 261 -26.55 -10.41 -9.28
C ALA A 261 -25.25 -10.05 -8.54
N MET A 262 -24.12 -10.73 -8.83
CA MET A 262 -22.80 -10.32 -8.34
C MET A 262 -22.41 -8.94 -8.88
N GLY A 263 -22.69 -8.67 -10.15
CA GLY A 263 -22.42 -7.39 -10.82
C GLY A 263 -23.08 -6.20 -10.11
N TRP A 264 -24.32 -6.36 -9.63
CA TRP A 264 -24.97 -5.32 -8.83
C TRP A 264 -24.22 -5.01 -7.52
N GLY A 265 -23.73 -6.04 -6.84
CA GLY A 265 -22.92 -5.88 -5.63
C GLY A 265 -21.58 -5.18 -5.92
N VAL A 266 -20.91 -5.58 -7.00
CA VAL A 266 -19.66 -4.91 -7.43
C VAL A 266 -19.89 -3.45 -7.79
N ARG A 267 -20.96 -3.16 -8.54
CA ARG A 267 -21.33 -1.80 -8.91
C ARG A 267 -21.61 -0.93 -7.69
N ALA A 268 -22.28 -1.48 -6.67
CA ALA A 268 -22.50 -0.79 -5.40
C ALA A 268 -21.16 -0.43 -4.72
N VAL A 269 -20.19 -1.36 -4.67
CA VAL A 269 -18.86 -1.10 -4.12
C VAL A 269 -18.10 -0.03 -4.91
N VAL A 270 -18.17 -0.07 -6.25
CA VAL A 270 -17.55 0.97 -7.12
C VAL A 270 -18.17 2.34 -6.85
N LEU A 271 -19.51 2.41 -6.73
CA LEU A 271 -20.21 3.65 -6.43
C LEU A 271 -19.83 4.21 -5.06
N ILE A 272 -19.71 3.35 -4.05
CA ILE A 272 -19.23 3.74 -2.71
C ILE A 272 -17.81 4.32 -2.80
N ALA A 273 -16.90 3.65 -3.52
CA ALA A 273 -15.53 4.12 -3.68
C ALA A 273 -15.48 5.51 -4.34
N ARG A 274 -16.24 5.71 -5.43
CA ARG A 274 -16.34 7.00 -6.13
C ARG A 274 -16.93 8.10 -5.24
N ASN A 275 -18.02 7.82 -4.53
CA ASN A 275 -18.69 8.80 -3.67
C ASN A 275 -17.82 9.21 -2.48
N VAL A 276 -17.16 8.25 -1.82
CA VAL A 276 -16.25 8.55 -0.70
C VAL A 276 -15.04 9.35 -1.17
N THR A 277 -14.54 9.07 -2.38
CA THR A 277 -13.41 9.83 -2.96
C THR A 277 -13.77 11.27 -3.28
N ALA A 278 -15.04 11.57 -3.57
CA ALA A 278 -15.52 12.92 -3.84
C ALA A 278 -15.65 13.78 -2.56
N TRP A 279 -15.53 13.20 -1.37
CA TRP A 279 -15.60 13.96 -0.12
C TRP A 279 -14.34 14.80 0.11
N PRO A 280 -14.46 15.98 0.73
CA PRO A 280 -13.31 16.83 1.02
C PRO A 280 -12.35 16.07 1.94
N LEU A 281 -11.04 16.19 1.70
CA LEU A 281 -9.99 15.51 2.49
C LEU A 281 -10.09 13.97 2.48
N ALA A 282 -10.72 13.35 1.48
CA ALA A 282 -10.77 11.89 1.38
C ALA A 282 -9.37 11.25 1.42
N VAL A 283 -8.40 11.94 0.80
CA VAL A 283 -6.99 11.59 0.84
C VAL A 283 -6.20 12.78 1.35
N VAL A 284 -5.37 12.54 2.37
CA VAL A 284 -4.40 13.50 2.86
C VAL A 284 -3.01 13.03 2.44
N PRO A 285 -2.27 13.80 1.63
CA PRO A 285 -0.88 13.47 1.32
C PRO A 285 -0.03 13.62 2.58
N ILE A 286 0.81 12.62 2.85
CA ILE A 286 1.71 12.62 4.01
C ILE A 286 3.14 12.69 3.49
N PRO A 287 3.96 13.66 3.98
CA PRO A 287 5.37 13.72 3.62
C PRO A 287 6.06 12.39 3.90
N HIS A 288 7.13 12.11 3.15
CA HIS A 288 7.89 10.87 3.33
C HIS A 288 8.29 10.64 4.80
N MET A 289 7.82 9.53 5.36
CA MET A 289 8.18 9.10 6.71
C MET A 289 9.57 8.46 6.69
N PRO A 290 10.52 8.88 7.54
CA PRO A 290 11.84 8.24 7.62
C PRO A 290 11.75 6.81 8.17
N GLY A 291 12.70 5.95 7.80
CA GLY A 291 12.70 4.53 8.21
C GLY A 291 12.73 4.33 9.74
N TRP A 292 13.38 5.22 10.49
CA TRP A 292 13.35 5.18 11.96
C TRP A 292 11.95 5.46 12.53
N GLY A 293 11.17 6.32 11.86
CA GLY A 293 9.80 6.62 12.24
C GLY A 293 8.90 5.40 12.09
N LEU A 294 9.06 4.68 10.96
CA LEU A 294 8.40 3.40 10.72
C LEU A 294 8.76 2.35 11.80
N ALA A 295 10.04 2.26 12.17
CA ALA A 295 10.50 1.35 13.21
C ALA A 295 9.86 1.66 14.57
N LEU A 296 9.77 2.94 14.95
CA LEU A 296 9.11 3.36 16.20
C LEU A 296 7.62 3.04 16.21
N VAL A 297 6.92 3.23 15.07
CA VAL A 297 5.52 2.79 14.95
C VAL A 297 5.41 1.28 15.17
N GLY A 298 6.27 0.49 14.54
CA GLY A 298 6.31 -0.96 14.71
C GLY A 298 6.53 -1.38 16.16
N VAL A 299 7.51 -0.77 16.85
CA VAL A 299 7.78 -1.00 18.27
C VAL A 299 6.59 -0.59 19.14
N GLY A 300 5.99 0.57 18.89
CA GLY A 300 4.82 1.05 19.62
C GLY A 300 3.63 0.11 19.52
N LEU A 301 3.32 -0.37 18.30
CA LEU A 301 2.27 -1.37 18.08
C LEU A 301 2.60 -2.71 18.74
N ALA A 302 3.87 -3.15 18.70
CA ALA A 302 4.32 -4.36 19.38
C ALA A 302 4.14 -4.24 20.91
N CYS A 303 4.56 -3.13 21.52
CA CYS A 303 4.37 -2.88 22.96
C CYS A 303 2.88 -2.84 23.35
N LEU A 304 2.05 -2.17 22.56
CA LEU A 304 0.60 -2.12 22.77
C LEU A 304 -0.07 -3.49 22.62
N GLY A 305 0.47 -4.35 21.75
CA GLY A 305 -0.12 -5.63 21.36
C GLY A 305 0.35 -6.83 22.19
N LEU A 306 1.62 -6.87 22.59
CA LEU A 306 2.25 -8.05 23.20
C LEU A 306 2.18 -8.05 24.72
N TRP A 307 2.21 -6.88 25.34
CA TRP A 307 2.26 -6.78 26.79
C TRP A 307 0.87 -7.00 27.40
N ARG A 308 0.80 -7.79 28.48
CA ARG A 308 -0.46 -8.09 29.17
C ARG A 308 -0.85 -7.04 30.21
N THR A 309 0.14 -6.40 30.82
CA THR A 309 -0.07 -5.41 31.88
C THR A 309 -0.49 -4.07 31.27
N ALA A 310 -1.59 -3.49 31.74
CA ALA A 310 -2.20 -2.31 31.11
C ALA A 310 -1.26 -1.09 31.05
N TRP A 311 -0.55 -0.76 32.14
CA TRP A 311 0.37 0.39 32.15
C TRP A 311 1.56 0.20 31.21
N LEU A 312 2.11 -1.02 31.18
CA LEU A 312 3.17 -1.40 30.26
C LEU A 312 2.71 -1.17 28.82
N ARG A 313 1.50 -1.63 28.42
CA ARG A 313 0.98 -1.42 27.06
C ARG A 313 1.00 0.05 26.65
N LEU A 314 0.62 0.94 27.57
CA LEU A 314 0.56 2.38 27.31
C LEU A 314 1.94 3.01 27.06
N ILE A 315 3.04 2.38 27.50
CA ILE A 315 4.40 2.82 27.14
C ILE A 315 4.58 2.83 25.61
N GLY A 316 3.91 1.91 24.89
CA GLY A 316 3.93 1.87 23.43
C GLY A 316 3.31 3.09 22.74
N LEU A 317 2.51 3.91 23.44
CA LEU A 317 1.95 5.14 22.86
C LEU A 317 3.02 6.19 22.55
N LEU A 318 4.09 6.24 23.36
CA LEU A 318 5.17 7.20 23.16
C LEU A 318 5.95 6.97 21.85
N PRO A 319 6.53 5.78 21.58
CA PRO A 319 7.19 5.52 20.30
C PRO A 319 6.21 5.54 19.14
N LEU A 320 4.95 5.13 19.33
CA LEU A 320 3.93 5.26 18.29
C LEU A 320 3.71 6.74 17.90
N ALA A 321 3.51 7.62 18.87
CA ALA A 321 3.31 9.06 18.63
C ALA A 321 4.55 9.70 18.00
N LEU A 322 5.75 9.38 18.50
CA LEU A 322 7.01 9.90 17.95
C LEU A 322 7.23 9.42 16.50
N GLY A 323 6.91 8.15 16.22
CA GLY A 323 6.97 7.60 14.87
C GLY A 323 5.98 8.28 13.93
N LEU A 324 4.75 8.53 14.38
CA LEU A 324 3.75 9.26 13.59
C LEU A 324 4.16 10.71 13.31
N VAL A 325 4.81 11.39 14.27
CA VAL A 325 5.26 12.78 14.12
C VAL A 325 6.55 12.91 13.27
N SER A 326 7.28 11.81 13.08
CA SER A 326 8.56 11.80 12.36
C SER A 326 8.59 12.44 10.95
N PRO A 327 7.53 12.39 10.12
CA PRO A 327 7.55 13.04 8.80
C PRO A 327 7.69 14.56 8.89
N TRP A 328 7.24 15.17 9.99
CA TRP A 328 7.35 16.61 10.23
C TRP A 328 8.63 17.01 10.97
N LEU A 329 9.37 16.04 11.52
CA LEU A 329 10.65 16.28 12.19
C LEU A 329 11.84 16.25 11.22
N VAL A 330 11.71 15.57 10.09
CA VAL A 330 12.78 15.45 9.09
C VAL A 330 12.52 16.39 7.92
N ARG A 331 13.55 17.16 7.56
CA ARG A 331 13.51 18.02 6.37
C ARG A 331 13.73 17.17 5.12
N PRO A 332 12.77 17.12 4.17
CA PRO A 332 13.01 16.45 2.90
C PRO A 332 14.01 17.26 2.05
N PRO A 333 14.64 16.63 1.04
CA PRO A 333 15.51 17.31 0.09
C PRO A 333 14.77 18.43 -0.65
N ASP A 334 15.51 19.48 -0.98
CA ASP A 334 15.00 20.64 -1.74
C ASP A 334 14.95 20.33 -3.25
N LEU A 335 15.92 19.55 -3.74
CA LEU A 335 16.05 19.17 -5.15
C LEU A 335 16.25 17.66 -5.30
N LEU A 336 15.71 17.10 -6.37
CA LEU A 336 15.89 15.69 -6.75
C LEU A 336 16.29 15.59 -8.22
N MET A 337 17.25 14.71 -8.54
CA MET A 337 17.61 14.35 -9.90
C MET A 337 17.44 12.84 -10.11
N ALA A 338 16.81 12.47 -11.22
CA ALA A 338 16.54 11.08 -11.57
C ALA A 338 17.83 10.38 -12.02
N ALA A 339 17.92 9.07 -11.79
CA ALA A 339 19.11 8.28 -12.11
C ALA A 339 19.48 8.28 -13.61
N ASP A 340 18.52 8.51 -14.50
CA ASP A 340 18.76 8.63 -15.95
C ASP A 340 19.27 10.01 -16.37
N GLY A 341 19.26 10.97 -15.44
CA GLY A 341 19.60 12.38 -15.62
C GLY A 341 18.65 13.14 -16.54
N LYS A 342 17.41 12.67 -16.71
CA LYS A 342 16.41 13.30 -17.59
C LYS A 342 15.34 14.10 -16.87
N LEU A 343 15.31 14.07 -15.54
CA LEU A 343 14.32 14.75 -14.74
C LEU A 343 14.98 15.38 -13.52
N ILE A 344 14.73 16.67 -13.32
CA ILE A 344 15.09 17.41 -12.11
C ILE A 344 13.80 17.96 -11.51
N GLY A 345 13.61 17.73 -10.22
CA GLY A 345 12.50 18.27 -9.43
C GLY A 345 13.02 19.32 -8.45
N VAL A 346 12.26 20.41 -8.31
CA VAL A 346 12.53 21.52 -7.39
C VAL A 346 11.31 21.69 -6.51
N ARG A 347 11.48 21.54 -5.19
CA ARG A 347 10.40 21.75 -4.22
C ARG A 347 10.35 23.21 -3.78
N ALA A 348 9.47 24.00 -4.37
CA ALA A 348 9.29 25.41 -4.02
C ALA A 348 7.99 25.59 -3.22
N GLY A 349 8.08 25.48 -1.89
CA GLY A 349 6.89 25.54 -1.02
C GLY A 349 6.00 24.31 -1.22
N ASN A 350 4.72 24.54 -1.58
CA ASN A 350 3.75 23.48 -1.84
C ASN A 350 3.63 23.09 -3.33
N VAL A 351 4.55 23.58 -4.17
CA VAL A 351 4.61 23.29 -5.60
C VAL A 351 5.90 22.54 -5.91
N MET A 352 5.80 21.51 -6.75
CA MET A 352 6.96 20.88 -7.38
C MET A 352 7.10 21.38 -8.81
N LEU A 353 8.20 22.07 -9.09
CA LEU A 353 8.57 22.47 -10.45
C LEU A 353 9.54 21.45 -11.03
N VAL A 354 9.34 21.07 -12.29
CA VAL A 354 10.21 20.08 -12.96
C VAL A 354 10.86 20.63 -14.23
N GLU A 355 12.14 20.31 -14.39
CA GLU A 355 12.84 20.33 -15.70
C GLU A 355 12.89 18.90 -16.22
N GLN A 356 12.56 18.71 -17.50
CA GLN A 356 12.46 17.37 -18.07
C GLN A 356 12.99 17.30 -19.50
N ALA A 357 13.79 16.27 -19.78
CA ALA A 357 14.22 15.90 -21.12
C ALA A 357 13.22 14.91 -21.76
N PRO A 358 13.24 14.75 -23.09
CA PRO A 358 12.42 13.76 -23.79
C PRO A 358 12.59 12.34 -23.22
N GLY A 359 11.46 11.68 -22.96
CA GLY A 359 11.42 10.34 -22.37
C GLY A 359 11.68 10.28 -20.87
N ALA A 360 11.55 11.40 -20.14
CA ALA A 360 11.56 11.40 -18.67
C ALA A 360 10.39 10.57 -18.10
N SER A 361 10.67 9.80 -17.06
CA SER A 361 9.70 8.90 -16.41
C SER A 361 8.57 9.67 -15.73
N ARG A 362 7.31 9.44 -16.15
CA ARG A 362 6.12 9.94 -15.46
C ARG A 362 6.00 9.32 -14.05
N PHE A 363 6.27 8.03 -13.93
CA PHE A 363 6.25 7.32 -12.66
C PHE A 363 7.18 7.95 -11.62
N THR A 364 8.40 8.33 -12.01
CA THR A 364 9.36 8.99 -11.10
C THR A 364 8.86 10.36 -10.66
N ARG A 365 8.25 11.12 -11.58
CA ARG A 365 7.65 12.43 -11.26
C ARG A 365 6.51 12.28 -10.25
N ASP A 366 5.62 11.32 -10.47
CA ASP A 366 4.47 11.07 -9.59
C ASP A 366 4.93 10.57 -8.21
N ALA A 367 5.97 9.72 -8.17
CA ALA A 367 6.60 9.28 -6.92
C ALA A 367 7.22 10.43 -6.13
N TRP A 368 7.86 11.41 -6.79
CA TRP A 368 8.41 12.59 -6.12
C TRP A 368 7.34 13.56 -5.62
N ARG A 369 6.27 13.75 -6.40
CA ARG A 369 5.10 14.52 -5.96
C ARG A 369 4.54 13.95 -4.65
N GLN A 370 4.40 12.63 -4.61
CA GLN A 370 3.94 11.88 -3.46
C GLN A 370 4.93 11.97 -2.28
N PHE A 371 6.22 11.81 -2.53
CA PHE A 371 7.28 11.90 -1.53
C PHE A 371 7.32 13.27 -0.83
N TRP A 372 7.18 14.35 -1.59
CA TRP A 372 7.15 15.72 -1.06
C TRP A 372 5.80 16.17 -0.51
N ALA A 373 4.74 15.36 -0.73
CA ALA A 373 3.37 15.65 -0.36
C ALA A 373 2.90 17.04 -0.82
N VAL A 374 3.12 17.34 -2.11
CA VAL A 374 2.75 18.62 -2.72
C VAL A 374 1.47 18.50 -3.56
N ASP A 375 0.66 19.54 -3.51
CA ASP A 375 -0.63 19.58 -4.21
C ASP A 375 -0.47 19.85 -5.71
N GLU A 376 0.50 20.67 -6.09
CA GLU A 376 0.67 21.12 -7.47
C GLU A 376 2.01 20.70 -8.08
N THR A 377 1.96 20.35 -9.37
CA THR A 377 3.14 20.06 -10.16
C THR A 377 3.16 20.94 -11.41
N GLY A 378 4.21 21.74 -11.55
CA GLY A 378 4.43 22.62 -12.70
C GLY A 378 5.73 22.29 -13.42
N ARG A 379 5.93 22.88 -14.61
CA ARG A 379 7.25 22.91 -15.25
C ARG A 379 7.99 24.16 -14.81
N LEU A 380 9.32 24.11 -14.80
CA LEU A 380 10.12 25.32 -14.66
C LEU A 380 9.80 26.28 -15.82
N PRO A 381 9.69 27.59 -15.53
CA PRO A 381 9.45 28.57 -16.59
C PRO A 381 10.62 28.59 -17.57
N PHE A 382 10.34 28.94 -18.83
CA PHE A 382 11.41 29.18 -19.80
C PHE A 382 12.18 30.45 -19.41
N GLU A 383 11.45 31.55 -19.16
CA GLU A 383 11.97 32.81 -18.63
C GLU A 383 11.03 33.37 -17.56
N GLY A 384 11.57 34.19 -16.66
CA GLY A 384 10.82 34.87 -15.62
C GLY A 384 10.88 34.16 -14.27
N ALA A 385 10.04 34.63 -13.33
CA ALA A 385 10.00 34.12 -11.97
C ALA A 385 8.80 33.17 -11.75
N ALA A 386 8.98 32.18 -10.89
CA ALA A 386 7.92 31.26 -10.46
C ALA A 386 7.97 31.02 -8.94
N ALA A 387 6.86 30.52 -8.39
CA ALA A 387 6.69 30.20 -6.96
C ALA A 387 7.12 31.36 -6.04
N ASP A 388 6.51 32.53 -6.23
CA ASP A 388 6.76 33.75 -5.45
C ASP A 388 8.22 34.21 -5.46
N GLY A 389 8.91 34.05 -6.60
CA GLY A 389 10.30 34.47 -6.78
C GLY A 389 11.34 33.49 -6.23
N ARG A 390 10.93 32.32 -5.72
CA ARG A 390 11.84 31.24 -5.30
C ARG A 390 12.61 30.63 -6.46
N VAL A 391 12.11 30.80 -7.69
CA VAL A 391 12.78 30.38 -8.92
C VAL A 391 12.78 31.54 -9.88
N ALA A 392 13.95 31.85 -10.45
CA ALA A 392 14.10 32.84 -11.51
C ALA A 392 14.89 32.21 -12.66
N CYS A 393 14.28 32.17 -13.85
CA CYS A 393 14.85 31.56 -15.04
C CYS A 393 15.14 32.60 -16.13
N THR A 394 16.25 32.38 -16.83
CA THR A 394 16.56 32.93 -18.14
C THR A 394 16.60 31.78 -19.16
N GLU A 395 16.73 32.11 -20.45
CA GLU A 395 16.88 31.11 -21.50
C GLU A 395 18.03 30.11 -21.23
N ASP A 396 19.13 30.59 -20.65
CA ASP A 396 20.35 29.79 -20.44
C ASP A 396 20.37 29.04 -19.11
N ALA A 397 19.81 29.60 -18.04
CA ALA A 397 19.89 29.05 -16.69
C ALA A 397 18.75 29.48 -15.76
N CYS A 398 18.49 28.68 -14.72
CA CYS A 398 17.56 29.01 -13.65
C CYS A 398 18.28 29.09 -12.30
N LEU A 399 18.17 30.23 -11.62
CA LEU A 399 18.54 30.39 -10.23
C LEU A 399 17.42 29.83 -9.34
N LEU A 400 17.77 28.86 -8.51
CA LEU A 400 16.87 28.15 -7.62
C LEU A 400 17.19 28.54 -6.18
N ARG A 401 16.22 29.17 -5.49
CA ARG A 401 16.23 29.45 -4.05
C ARG A 401 14.92 28.96 -3.43
N PRO A 402 14.79 27.64 -3.20
CA PRO A 402 13.53 27.02 -2.77
C PRO A 402 13.00 27.56 -1.43
N ARG A 403 13.91 28.07 -0.59
CA ARG A 403 13.65 28.67 0.72
C ARG A 403 14.48 29.97 0.87
N PRO A 404 14.05 30.94 1.68
CA PRO A 404 14.80 32.18 1.90
C PRO A 404 16.23 31.95 2.40
N ASP A 405 16.40 31.01 3.33
CA ASP A 405 17.69 30.69 3.96
C ASP A 405 18.50 29.63 3.19
N ALA A 406 17.99 29.13 2.04
CA ALA A 406 18.70 28.13 1.25
C ALA A 406 19.82 28.79 0.44
N ALA A 407 21.00 28.15 0.43
CA ALA A 407 22.05 28.53 -0.51
C ALA A 407 21.54 28.46 -1.96
N PRO A 408 21.97 29.39 -2.84
CA PRO A 408 21.54 29.40 -4.22
C PRO A 408 22.01 28.14 -4.94
N ALA A 409 21.13 27.55 -5.75
CA ALA A 409 21.47 26.49 -6.70
C ALA A 409 21.21 26.98 -8.13
N LEU A 410 21.96 26.46 -9.09
CA LEU A 410 21.86 26.90 -10.48
C LEU A 410 21.58 25.72 -11.40
N LEU A 411 20.46 25.77 -12.12
CA LEU A 411 20.15 24.80 -13.18
C LEU A 411 20.60 25.38 -14.53
N LEU A 412 21.49 24.69 -15.22
CA LEU A 412 22.03 25.08 -16.52
C LEU A 412 21.32 24.33 -17.65
N ARG A 413 20.78 25.10 -18.61
CA ARG A 413 20.22 24.58 -19.87
C ARG A 413 21.25 24.66 -21.01
N ARG A 414 21.83 25.84 -21.21
CA ARG A 414 22.77 26.10 -22.32
C ARG A 414 24.13 26.59 -21.83
N GLN A 415 24.23 27.88 -21.49
CA GLN A 415 25.47 28.52 -21.07
C GLN A 415 25.47 28.85 -19.57
N ALA A 416 26.67 28.92 -18.98
CA ALA A 416 26.81 29.33 -17.59
C ALA A 416 26.77 30.87 -17.49
N PRO A 417 25.88 31.46 -16.67
CA PRO A 417 25.84 32.90 -16.47
C PRO A 417 27.09 33.41 -15.72
N ALA A 418 27.38 34.70 -15.88
CA ALA A 418 28.40 35.38 -15.08
C ALA A 418 28.07 35.24 -13.58
N GLY A 419 29.05 34.84 -12.77
CA GLY A 419 28.84 34.58 -11.33
C GLY A 419 28.34 33.18 -10.98
N CYS A 420 28.38 32.20 -11.90
CA CYS A 420 28.01 30.80 -11.63
C CYS A 420 28.73 30.16 -10.43
N GLN A 421 29.88 30.71 -10.02
CA GLN A 421 30.67 30.26 -8.86
C GLN A 421 30.00 30.56 -7.51
N GLN A 422 29.02 31.46 -7.48
CA GLN A 422 28.28 31.83 -6.26
C GLN A 422 27.19 30.81 -5.92
N ALA A 423 26.82 29.94 -6.85
CA ALA A 423 25.90 28.84 -6.57
C ALA A 423 26.60 27.78 -5.72
N SER A 424 25.89 27.18 -4.78
CA SER A 424 26.38 26.04 -3.98
C SER A 424 26.46 24.74 -4.79
N VAL A 425 25.56 24.58 -5.76
CA VAL A 425 25.46 23.40 -6.62
C VAL A 425 24.96 23.80 -8.01
N ILE A 426 25.50 23.14 -9.03
CA ILE A 426 25.09 23.27 -10.41
C ILE A 426 24.40 21.99 -10.87
N LEU A 427 23.25 22.14 -11.50
CA LEU A 427 22.42 21.06 -12.02
C LEU A 427 22.31 21.16 -13.54
N SER A 428 22.36 20.04 -14.27
CA SER A 428 22.06 20.04 -15.70
C SER A 428 21.54 18.70 -16.19
N LEU A 429 20.58 18.74 -17.13
CA LEU A 429 20.11 17.54 -17.83
C LEU A 429 21.08 17.07 -18.94
N ASP A 430 22.10 17.86 -19.24
CA ASP A 430 23.15 17.53 -20.20
C ASP A 430 24.54 17.49 -19.53
N ALA A 431 25.55 17.00 -20.24
CA ALA A 431 26.92 17.02 -19.75
C ALA A 431 27.41 18.47 -19.66
N ALA A 432 27.69 18.94 -18.44
CA ALA A 432 28.02 20.33 -18.14
C ALA A 432 29.44 20.52 -17.57
N ARG A 433 30.25 19.46 -17.60
CA ARG A 433 31.64 19.50 -17.13
C ARG A 433 32.44 20.58 -17.84
N GLY A 434 33.11 21.43 -17.06
CA GLY A 434 33.93 22.53 -17.58
C GLY A 434 33.17 23.81 -17.96
N ARG A 435 31.82 23.83 -17.90
CA ARG A 435 31.02 25.04 -18.18
C ARG A 435 31.07 26.08 -17.06
N CYS A 436 31.32 25.66 -15.82
CA CYS A 436 31.57 26.53 -14.69
C CYS A 436 32.60 25.86 -13.76
N ARG A 437 33.49 26.65 -13.14
CA ARG A 437 34.47 26.19 -12.15
C ARG A 437 34.04 26.62 -10.76
N GLY A 438 34.14 25.75 -9.76
CA GLY A 438 33.89 26.09 -8.35
C GLY A 438 32.96 25.09 -7.65
N PRO A 439 31.63 25.14 -7.88
CA PRO A 439 30.67 24.38 -7.10
C PRO A 439 30.53 22.92 -7.53
N ALA A 440 29.86 22.13 -6.68
CA ALA A 440 29.52 20.75 -6.98
C ALA A 440 28.63 20.67 -8.23
N LEU A 441 28.99 19.80 -9.18
CA LEU A 441 28.25 19.60 -10.43
C LEU A 441 27.47 18.28 -10.40
N VAL A 442 26.15 18.40 -10.50
CA VAL A 442 25.23 17.27 -10.63
C VAL A 442 24.62 17.32 -12.02
N ASP A 443 25.25 16.61 -12.96
CA ASP A 443 24.81 16.54 -14.35
C ASP A 443 24.36 15.13 -14.74
N ARG A 444 23.94 14.96 -16.00
CA ARG A 444 23.48 13.65 -16.50
C ARG A 444 24.54 12.57 -16.43
N VAL A 445 25.83 12.91 -16.49
CA VAL A 445 26.92 11.95 -16.36
C VAL A 445 27.04 11.53 -14.90
N THR A 446 27.00 12.48 -13.97
CA THR A 446 26.98 12.22 -12.52
C THR A 446 25.80 11.32 -12.14
N ALA A 447 24.58 11.64 -12.58
CA ALA A 447 23.39 10.84 -12.28
C ALA A 447 23.47 9.40 -12.82
N ARG A 448 24.02 9.20 -14.03
CA ARG A 448 24.20 7.85 -14.57
C ARG A 448 25.24 7.01 -13.82
N MET A 449 26.26 7.66 -13.26
CA MET A 449 27.34 6.98 -12.52
C MET A 449 26.98 6.72 -11.05
N GLN A 450 26.31 7.68 -10.41
CA GLN A 450 26.01 7.66 -8.98
C GLN A 450 24.56 7.31 -8.66
N GLY A 451 23.69 7.20 -9.68
CA GLY A 451 22.27 6.97 -9.53
C GLY A 451 21.49 8.26 -9.27
N SER A 452 20.29 8.14 -8.69
CA SER A 452 19.49 9.31 -8.31
C SER A 452 20.21 10.13 -7.24
N VAL A 453 20.04 11.45 -7.30
CA VAL A 453 20.70 12.40 -6.41
C VAL A 453 19.66 13.22 -5.67
N ALA A 454 19.76 13.25 -4.34
CA ALA A 454 18.98 14.11 -3.46
C ALA A 454 19.86 15.22 -2.90
N ILE A 455 19.33 16.44 -2.88
CA ILE A 455 20.10 17.65 -2.56
C ILE A 455 19.36 18.45 -1.50
N TRP A 456 20.05 18.74 -0.40
CA TRP A 456 19.61 19.69 0.62
C TRP A 456 20.44 20.96 0.47
N LEU A 457 19.76 22.09 0.33
CA LEU A 457 20.39 23.40 0.30
C LEU A 457 20.40 23.95 1.73
N GLU A 458 21.55 23.83 2.37
CA GLU A 458 21.83 24.38 3.68
C GLU A 458 22.32 25.83 3.52
N PRO A 459 22.32 26.66 4.58
CA PRO A 459 22.80 28.04 4.48
C PRO A 459 24.27 28.13 4.02
N ASP A 460 25.09 27.16 4.47
CA ASP A 460 26.54 27.15 4.25
C ASP A 460 26.97 26.33 3.01
N GLY A 461 26.03 25.72 2.28
CA GLY A 461 26.34 24.91 1.10
C GLY A 461 25.26 23.90 0.71
N ALA A 462 25.63 22.96 -0.16
CA ALA A 462 24.73 21.90 -0.61
C ALA A 462 25.21 20.54 -0.10
N ARG A 463 24.32 19.81 0.59
CA ARG A 463 24.54 18.42 0.99
C ARG A 463 23.94 17.48 -0.04
N LEU A 464 24.76 16.60 -0.59
CA LEU A 464 24.39 15.64 -1.64
C LEU A 464 24.30 14.23 -1.07
N LEU A 465 23.22 13.51 -1.38
CA LEU A 465 23.11 12.07 -1.15
C LEU A 465 22.80 11.39 -2.49
N THR A 466 23.56 10.35 -2.82
CA THR A 466 23.36 9.57 -4.05
C THR A 466 23.01 8.13 -3.71
N ASP A 467 22.28 7.46 -4.62
CA ASP A 467 21.95 6.02 -4.48
C ASP A 467 23.22 5.19 -4.24
N ARG A 468 24.32 5.52 -4.94
CA ARG A 468 25.61 4.85 -4.73
C ARG A 468 26.19 5.06 -3.32
N MET A 469 26.11 6.27 -2.77
CA MET A 469 26.57 6.53 -1.39
C MET A 469 25.77 5.73 -0.37
N GLU A 470 24.45 5.59 -0.58
CA GLU A 470 23.58 4.81 0.31
C GLU A 470 23.83 3.31 0.19
N ARG A 471 24.03 2.80 -1.03
CA ARG A 471 24.37 1.39 -1.26
C ARG A 471 25.74 1.04 -0.71
N GLY A 472 26.72 1.94 -0.80
CA GLY A 472 28.11 1.71 -0.42
C GLY A 472 28.81 0.67 -1.31
N ASP A 473 29.96 0.18 -0.86
CA ASP A 473 30.80 -0.78 -1.59
C ASP A 473 30.39 -2.23 -1.29
N ARG A 474 29.20 -2.62 -1.73
CA ARG A 474 28.70 -4.00 -1.59
C ARG A 474 29.00 -4.84 -2.83
N PRO A 475 29.18 -6.17 -2.72
CA PRO A 475 29.56 -7.04 -3.85
C PRO A 475 28.63 -6.98 -5.07
N TRP A 476 27.36 -6.62 -4.88
CA TRP A 476 26.36 -6.51 -5.95
C TRP A 476 26.22 -5.09 -6.53
N VAL A 477 27.00 -4.11 -6.05
CA VAL A 477 27.01 -2.74 -6.59
C VAL A 477 28.05 -2.68 -7.71
N PRO A 478 27.65 -2.38 -8.97
CA PRO A 478 28.59 -2.34 -10.08
C PRO A 478 29.73 -1.35 -9.82
N PRO A 479 31.01 -1.72 -10.05
CA PRO A 479 32.13 -0.81 -9.88
C PRO A 479 32.02 0.36 -10.86
N LEU A 480 32.52 1.54 -10.49
CA LEU A 480 32.67 2.62 -11.44
C LEU A 480 33.73 2.19 -12.44
N HIS A 481 33.36 2.03 -13.72
CA HIS A 481 34.34 2.00 -14.78
C HIS A 481 34.96 3.40 -14.86
N HIS A 482 36.03 3.63 -14.11
CA HIS A 482 36.96 4.70 -14.42
C HIS A 482 37.41 4.44 -15.86
N ARG A 483 36.91 5.22 -16.82
CA ARG A 483 37.61 5.34 -18.10
C ARG A 483 39.00 5.86 -17.74
N ALA A 484 39.99 4.97 -17.73
CA ALA A 484 41.38 5.38 -17.66
C ALA A 484 41.59 6.46 -18.73
N PRO A 485 42.30 7.56 -18.43
CA PRO A 485 42.68 8.50 -19.47
C PRO A 485 43.38 7.70 -20.56
N ARG A 486 42.92 7.82 -21.81
CA ARG A 486 43.66 7.26 -22.95
C ARG A 486 45.08 7.85 -22.87
N PRO A 487 46.15 7.03 -22.85
CA PRO A 487 47.49 7.56 -22.99
C PRO A 487 47.58 8.33 -24.32
N PRO A 488 48.41 9.39 -24.37
CA PRO A 488 48.48 10.34 -25.47
C PRO A 488 48.78 9.69 -26.83
#